data_AF-A0A958K5H3-F1
#
_entry.id   AF-A0A958K5H3-F1
#
_cell.length_a   1.000
_cell.length_b   1.000
_cell.length_c   1.000
_cell.angle_alpha   90.00
_cell.angle_beta   90.00
_cell.angle_gamma   90.00
#
_symmetry.space_group_name_H-M   'P 1'
#
loop_
_entity.id
_entity.type
_entity.pdbx_description
1 polymer ?
#
loop_
_entity_poly.entity_id
_entity_poly.type
_entity_poly.pdbx_seq_one_letter_code
_entity_poly.pdbx_strand_id
1 'polypeptide(L)'
;EAADIAFAKNRIGGKKGLKKKSLNGLVAVDADCLPSGNGLTLGLASRTSSQMLAATDTNEPLETDKDKDGLLDIFDIDTDNDSILNNYDSNYSIPVLFPSFSIFSNLKVGLEQTLNTNALGRSPTKEEVDSLTHNTVMAIEVKAGTGEESELNCKGLSYCSSGGTGTTGNPASSFPAAHDSDGDGFGTITKGGTGDFQLNTNLSAFDEANAGDSFTQIVSNSTTALAKLYFASLQFVFRATPAVKSITLDPEGTPAVTSFSYPISNGAEGTPSNCISVDPDGDGNVILEYVAWRPQRAGVRTLGEADFVDLGNSKITIDIPNAPAVGGGTGGGPGNCPASAYSTSDSNLSIDSEGLLDSFGDHDADATNIVTFRINLTACLASVSETLDPGEQMSVDLQFRNDVGDNAAQILCVERPAAS
;
A
#
# COMPACT_ATOMS: atom_id res chain seq x y z
N GLU A 1 10.24 -28.34 1.36
CA GLU A 1 9.96 -28.78 2.76
C GLU A 1 11.07 -29.58 3.44
N ALA A 2 11.44 -30.80 3.00
CA ALA A 2 12.38 -31.64 3.77
C ALA A 2 13.87 -31.21 3.72
N ALA A 3 14.26 -30.39 2.73
CA ALA A 3 15.64 -29.92 2.57
C ALA A 3 15.93 -28.64 3.40
N ASP A 4 14.96 -27.74 3.54
CA ASP A 4 15.12 -26.47 4.27
C ASP A 4 15.20 -26.68 5.78
N ILE A 5 14.42 -27.62 6.31
CA ILE A 5 14.46 -28.04 7.72
C ILE A 5 15.79 -28.73 8.06
N ALA A 6 16.43 -29.39 7.10
CA ALA A 6 17.70 -30.11 7.32
C ALA A 6 18.91 -29.16 7.44
N PHE A 7 18.87 -28.01 6.77
CA PHE A 7 19.94 -27.01 6.85
C PHE A 7 19.96 -26.33 8.24
N ALA A 8 18.79 -26.00 8.79
CA ALA A 8 18.65 -25.45 10.13
C ALA A 8 18.98 -26.47 11.24
N LYS A 9 18.49 -27.71 11.13
CA LYS A 9 18.72 -28.76 12.15
C LYS A 9 20.18 -29.19 12.29
N ASN A 10 20.96 -29.21 11.20
CA ASN A 10 22.37 -29.63 11.25
C ASN A 10 23.30 -28.65 11.97
N ARG A 11 22.93 -27.36 12.10
CA ARG A 11 23.68 -26.41 12.95
C ARG A 11 23.35 -26.54 14.44
N ILE A 12 22.17 -27.04 14.79
CA ILE A 12 21.67 -27.09 16.17
C ILE A 12 22.07 -28.39 16.89
N GLY A 13 22.23 -29.50 16.17
CA GLY A 13 22.58 -30.82 16.75
C GLY A 13 23.97 -30.93 17.39
N GLY A 14 24.79 -29.89 17.28
CA GLY A 14 26.22 -29.95 17.58
C GLY A 14 26.71 -29.06 18.72
N LYS A 15 26.00 -28.88 19.84
CA LYS A 15 26.60 -28.23 21.03
C LYS A 15 25.90 -28.59 22.36
N LYS A 16 26.35 -29.68 22.98
CA LYS A 16 26.24 -29.91 24.43
C LYS A 16 27.08 -28.84 25.16
N GLY A 17 26.53 -27.66 25.44
CA GLY A 17 27.35 -26.60 26.05
C GLY A 17 26.68 -25.32 26.54
N LEU A 18 25.36 -25.16 26.47
CA LEU A 18 24.70 -23.95 26.99
C LEU A 18 24.54 -24.03 28.52
N LYS A 19 25.61 -23.68 29.23
CA LYS A 19 25.54 -23.32 30.67
C LYS A 19 24.83 -21.98 30.81
N LYS A 20 23.80 -21.95 31.65
CA LYS A 20 23.12 -20.77 32.25
C LYS A 20 23.95 -19.47 32.17
N LYS A 21 23.79 -18.74 31.07
CA LYS A 21 23.96 -17.28 31.00
C LYS A 21 22.58 -16.74 30.64
N SER A 22 22.24 -15.63 31.27
CA SER A 22 21.01 -14.84 31.11
C SER A 22 20.40 -14.94 29.70
N LEU A 23 19.27 -15.64 29.56
CA LEU A 23 18.48 -15.76 28.34
C LEU A 23 17.56 -14.52 28.20
N ASN A 24 18.16 -13.34 28.00
CA ASN A 24 17.41 -12.14 27.61
C ASN A 24 17.56 -12.02 26.07
N GLY A 25 16.45 -11.98 25.33
CA GLY A 25 16.45 -11.88 23.85
C GLY A 25 16.13 -13.19 23.11
N LEU A 26 15.08 -13.90 23.52
CA LEU A 26 14.61 -15.09 22.79
C LEU A 26 13.52 -14.67 21.79
N VAL A 27 13.77 -14.94 20.50
CA VAL A 27 12.82 -14.75 19.41
C VAL A 27 12.00 -16.03 19.28
N ALA A 28 10.68 -15.92 19.42
CA ALA A 28 9.81 -17.03 19.07
C ALA A 28 9.84 -17.17 17.54
N VAL A 29 9.91 -18.39 17.02
CA VAL A 29 9.82 -18.66 15.58
C VAL A 29 8.73 -19.67 15.27
N ASP A 30 8.14 -19.56 14.08
CA ASP A 30 7.13 -20.48 13.58
C ASP A 30 7.73 -21.79 13.01
N ALA A 31 6.88 -22.63 12.41
CA ALA A 31 7.30 -23.90 11.82
C ALA A 31 8.28 -23.74 10.64
N ASP A 32 8.31 -22.56 10.02
CA ASP A 32 9.17 -22.20 8.90
C ASP A 32 10.43 -21.43 9.35
N CYS A 33 10.67 -21.37 10.66
CA CYS A 33 11.79 -20.66 11.30
C CYS A 33 11.76 -19.14 11.09
N LEU A 34 10.58 -18.55 10.86
CA LEU A 34 10.40 -17.11 10.81
C LEU A 34 10.12 -16.55 12.21
N PRO A 35 10.71 -15.40 12.60
CA PRO A 35 10.38 -14.69 13.83
C PRO A 35 8.87 -14.44 13.97
N SER A 36 8.26 -15.02 14.99
CA SER A 36 6.97 -14.61 15.52
C SER A 36 7.25 -13.60 16.63
N GLY A 37 7.21 -12.31 16.29
CA GLY A 37 7.51 -11.20 17.20
C GLY A 37 6.65 -11.20 18.46
N ASN A 38 7.01 -10.35 19.40
CA ASN A 38 6.14 -10.11 20.55
C ASN A 38 5.05 -9.13 20.06
N GLY A 39 3.77 -9.53 20.12
CA GLY A 39 2.67 -8.73 19.58
C GLY A 39 2.36 -7.42 20.33
N LEU A 40 3.30 -6.87 21.11
CA LEU A 40 3.13 -5.63 21.85
C LEU A 40 3.74 -4.41 21.15
N THR A 41 4.64 -4.56 20.17
CA THR A 41 5.41 -3.46 19.56
C THR A 41 5.63 -3.70 18.08
N LEU A 42 4.58 -3.55 17.27
CA LEU A 42 4.67 -3.38 15.82
C LEU A 42 5.62 -4.34 15.04
N GLY A 43 5.49 -5.65 15.26
CA GLY A 43 5.63 -6.63 14.17
C GLY A 43 4.96 -7.99 14.45
N LEU A 44 3.78 -8.16 13.88
CA LEU A 44 2.72 -8.94 14.53
C LEU A 44 2.71 -10.43 14.15
N ALA A 45 2.70 -11.30 15.16
CA ALA A 45 2.02 -12.60 15.10
C ALA A 45 1.15 -12.82 16.35
N SER A 46 -0.12 -13.19 16.14
CA SER A 46 -0.96 -13.81 17.18
C SER A 46 -1.49 -15.18 16.72
N ARG A 47 -0.94 -16.23 17.36
CA ARG A 47 -1.39 -17.65 17.47
C ARG A 47 -1.06 -18.52 16.24
N THR A 48 -0.35 -19.66 16.29
CA THR A 48 -0.09 -20.66 17.35
C THR A 48 1.20 -21.46 17.04
N SER A 49 1.87 -21.93 18.10
CA SER A 49 3.07 -22.81 18.17
C SER A 49 4.44 -22.15 17.94
N SER A 50 5.10 -21.81 19.06
CA SER A 50 6.44 -21.24 19.08
C SER A 50 7.49 -22.32 19.39
N GLN A 51 8.55 -22.41 18.58
CA GLN A 51 9.87 -22.85 19.06
C GLN A 51 10.75 -21.61 19.20
N MET A 52 11.56 -21.50 20.26
CA MET A 52 12.39 -20.31 20.48
C MET A 52 13.79 -20.54 19.90
N LEU A 53 14.29 -19.60 19.10
CA LEU A 53 15.70 -19.52 18.72
C LEU A 53 16.37 -18.37 19.49
N ALA A 54 17.58 -18.62 19.98
CA ALA A 54 18.38 -17.59 20.63
C ALA A 54 19.04 -16.73 19.55
N ALA A 55 18.82 -15.42 19.57
CA ALA A 55 19.70 -14.47 18.90
C ALA A 55 21.12 -14.70 19.45
N THR A 56 22.04 -15.17 18.61
CA THR A 56 23.36 -15.62 19.09
C THR A 56 24.32 -14.46 19.33
N ASP A 57 24.89 -14.42 20.53
CA ASP A 57 26.03 -13.62 20.99
C ASP A 57 27.34 -13.95 20.21
N THR A 58 27.38 -13.67 18.91
CA THR A 58 28.60 -13.78 18.09
C THR A 58 28.93 -12.45 17.44
N ASN A 59 30.19 -12.01 17.61
CA ASN A 59 30.81 -10.75 17.15
C ASN A 59 30.81 -10.48 15.63
N GLU A 60 29.81 -10.96 14.89
CA GLU A 60 29.50 -10.52 13.53
C GLU A 60 28.33 -9.54 13.64
N PRO A 61 28.23 -8.48 12.81
CA PRO A 61 27.08 -7.58 12.81
C PRO A 61 25.90 -8.31 12.14
N LEU A 62 25.40 -9.35 12.79
CA LEU A 62 24.20 -10.05 12.40
C LEU A 62 23.10 -9.58 13.32
N GLU A 63 22.08 -9.00 12.68
CA GLU A 63 20.73 -8.85 13.21
C GLU A 63 20.63 -7.76 14.28
N THR A 64 20.31 -6.53 13.83
CA THR A 64 19.74 -5.52 14.69
C THR A 64 18.26 -5.85 14.90
N ASP A 65 17.88 -5.83 16.17
CA ASP A 65 16.53 -5.75 16.72
C ASP A 65 16.60 -4.43 17.50
N LYS A 66 16.46 -3.32 16.76
CA LYS A 66 16.89 -2.00 17.23
C LYS A 66 16.07 -1.54 18.43
N ASP A 67 14.77 -1.85 18.45
CA ASP A 67 13.86 -1.52 19.53
C ASP A 67 13.74 -2.63 20.61
N LYS A 68 14.26 -3.83 20.34
CA LYS A 68 14.32 -5.00 21.24
C LYS A 68 12.98 -5.66 21.47
N ASP A 69 12.12 -5.67 20.47
CA ASP A 69 10.85 -6.36 20.51
C ASP A 69 10.95 -7.87 20.22
N GLY A 70 12.12 -8.34 19.82
CA GLY A 70 12.35 -9.73 19.47
C GLY A 70 11.99 -10.07 18.01
N LEU A 71 11.84 -9.07 17.14
CA LEU A 71 11.88 -9.23 15.70
C LEU A 71 13.23 -8.80 15.16
N LEU A 72 13.52 -9.29 13.97
CA LEU A 72 14.63 -8.75 13.20
C LEU A 72 14.10 -7.53 12.47
N ASP A 73 14.90 -6.46 12.38
CA ASP A 73 14.54 -5.23 11.66
C ASP A 73 13.99 -5.47 10.23
N ILE A 74 14.32 -6.60 9.58
CA ILE A 74 13.79 -6.96 8.24
C ILE A 74 12.33 -7.45 8.23
N PHE A 75 11.84 -7.96 9.36
CA PHE A 75 10.46 -8.45 9.53
C PHE A 75 9.63 -7.53 10.43
N ASP A 76 10.31 -6.68 11.18
CA ASP A 76 9.74 -5.60 11.96
C ASP A 76 9.14 -4.52 11.03
N ILE A 77 7.96 -4.00 11.39
CA ILE A 77 7.27 -2.97 10.61
C ILE A 77 7.40 -1.57 11.24
N ASP A 78 8.00 -1.46 12.44
CA ASP A 78 8.37 -0.21 13.13
C ASP A 78 9.67 -0.43 13.92
N THR A 79 10.79 -0.33 13.21
CA THR A 79 12.11 -0.74 13.70
C THR A 79 12.67 0.13 14.84
N ASP A 80 12.10 1.30 15.11
CA ASP A 80 12.52 2.09 16.27
C ASP A 80 11.41 2.50 17.23
N ASN A 81 10.24 1.91 17.05
CA ASN A 81 9.11 1.99 17.96
C ASN A 81 8.70 3.44 18.23
N ASP A 82 8.75 4.27 17.19
CA ASP A 82 8.28 5.66 17.21
C ASP A 82 6.81 5.78 16.77
N SER A 83 6.16 4.64 16.50
CA SER A 83 4.77 4.49 16.04
C SER A 83 4.53 4.98 14.60
N ILE A 84 5.61 5.22 13.84
CA ILE A 84 5.56 5.47 12.40
C ILE A 84 6.03 4.18 11.72
N LEU A 85 5.21 3.66 10.82
CA LEU A 85 5.60 2.45 10.07
C LEU A 85 6.85 2.71 9.24
N ASN A 86 7.73 1.71 9.14
CA ASN A 86 9.00 1.77 8.41
C ASN A 86 8.89 2.36 6.98
N ASN A 87 7.79 2.07 6.26
CA ASN A 87 7.57 2.62 4.92
C ASN A 87 7.19 4.11 4.88
N TYR A 88 6.82 4.68 6.01
CA TYR A 88 6.44 6.09 6.22
C TYR A 88 7.42 6.84 7.13
N ASP A 89 8.42 6.15 7.68
CA ASP A 89 9.45 6.77 8.48
C ASP A 89 10.64 7.21 7.61
N SER A 90 10.84 8.53 7.57
CA SER A 90 11.97 9.17 6.89
C SER A 90 13.35 8.79 7.43
N ASN A 91 13.43 8.28 8.66
CA ASN A 91 14.67 7.86 9.32
C ASN A 91 14.91 6.35 9.21
N TYR A 92 13.93 5.60 8.69
CA TYR A 92 14.07 4.19 8.45
C TYR A 92 15.04 3.95 7.29
N SER A 93 15.92 2.97 7.48
CA SER A 93 16.84 2.51 6.46
C SER A 93 16.81 1.00 6.44
N ILE A 94 16.50 0.43 5.27
CA ILE A 94 16.40 -1.02 5.09
C ILE A 94 17.74 -1.66 5.51
N PRO A 95 17.73 -2.64 6.43
CA PRO A 95 18.94 -3.37 6.81
C PRO A 95 19.56 -4.06 5.59
N VAL A 96 20.83 -3.71 5.28
CA VAL A 96 21.55 -4.15 4.06
C VAL A 96 21.97 -5.63 4.10
N LEU A 97 21.60 -6.38 5.13
CA LEU A 97 22.22 -7.68 5.45
C LEU A 97 21.60 -8.88 4.72
N PHE A 98 20.38 -8.77 4.18
CA PHE A 98 19.76 -9.85 3.38
C PHE A 98 19.28 -9.34 2.02
N PRO A 99 19.32 -10.19 0.97
CA PRO A 99 18.62 -9.90 -0.26
C PRO A 99 17.12 -9.75 0.04
N SER A 100 16.59 -8.54 -0.12
CA SER A 100 15.18 -8.23 0.09
C SER A 100 14.51 -7.83 -1.21
N PHE A 101 13.18 -7.84 -1.22
CA PHE A 101 12.36 -7.25 -2.28
C PHE A 101 11.22 -6.47 -1.65
N SER A 102 10.58 -5.62 -2.44
CA SER A 102 9.48 -4.80 -1.95
C SER A 102 8.11 -5.39 -2.30
N ILE A 103 7.15 -5.23 -1.38
CA ILE A 103 5.73 -5.57 -1.57
C ILE A 103 4.91 -4.37 -1.13
N PHE A 104 3.91 -4.03 -1.94
CA PHE A 104 3.08 -2.85 -1.74
C PHE A 104 1.61 -3.23 -1.68
N SER A 105 0.86 -2.65 -0.76
CA SER A 105 -0.59 -2.71 -0.74
C SER A 105 -1.18 -1.54 -1.51
N ASN A 106 -2.01 -1.84 -2.52
CA ASN A 106 -2.77 -0.85 -3.27
C ASN A 106 -4.27 -0.99 -2.98
N LEU A 107 -4.93 0.09 -2.59
CA LEU A 107 -6.38 0.14 -2.41
C LEU A 107 -6.95 1.32 -3.19
N LYS A 108 -7.73 1.05 -4.24
CA LYS A 108 -8.32 2.09 -5.08
C LYS A 108 -9.82 1.86 -5.21
N VAL A 109 -10.62 2.86 -4.85
CA VAL A 109 -12.09 2.73 -4.81
C VAL A 109 -12.78 3.96 -5.38
N GLY A 110 -14.01 3.79 -5.89
CA GLY A 110 -14.87 4.90 -6.26
C GLY A 110 -15.33 5.72 -5.05
N LEU A 111 -15.78 6.96 -5.30
CA LEU A 111 -16.36 7.85 -4.30
C LEU A 111 -17.46 7.17 -3.45
N GLU A 112 -18.30 6.35 -4.06
CA GLU A 112 -19.39 5.59 -3.43
C GLU A 112 -18.94 4.41 -2.56
N GLN A 113 -17.71 3.92 -2.75
CA GLN A 113 -17.12 2.81 -1.99
C GLN A 113 -16.16 3.27 -0.89
N THR A 114 -16.01 4.58 -0.72
CA THR A 114 -15.06 5.15 0.23
C THR A 114 -15.41 4.79 1.65
N LEU A 115 -14.41 4.28 2.38
CA LEU A 115 -14.46 4.08 3.82
C LEU A 115 -13.39 4.93 4.48
N ASN A 116 -13.82 5.80 5.39
CA ASN A 116 -12.93 6.64 6.19
C ASN A 116 -13.68 7.04 7.47
N THR A 117 -13.08 6.81 8.64
CA THR A 117 -13.70 7.05 9.95
C THR A 117 -14.11 8.51 10.11
N ASN A 118 -13.28 9.43 9.65
CA ASN A 118 -13.50 10.87 9.74
C ASN A 118 -14.70 11.31 8.86
N ALA A 119 -14.82 10.70 7.69
CA ALA A 119 -15.91 10.96 6.76
C ALA A 119 -17.26 10.37 7.23
N LEU A 120 -17.22 9.17 7.84
CA LEU A 120 -18.41 8.47 8.34
C LEU A 120 -18.88 8.99 9.71
N GLY A 121 -18.01 9.67 10.47
CA GLY A 121 -18.29 10.06 11.86
C GLY A 121 -18.38 8.87 12.82
N ARG A 122 -17.92 7.69 12.40
CA ARG A 122 -17.85 6.43 13.16
C ARG A 122 -16.82 5.50 12.53
N SER A 123 -16.35 4.53 13.30
CA SER A 123 -15.53 3.45 12.75
C SER A 123 -16.31 2.64 11.71
N PRO A 124 -15.68 2.27 10.58
CA PRO A 124 -16.20 1.25 9.68
C PRO A 124 -16.49 -0.05 10.43
N THR A 125 -17.58 -0.71 10.07
CA THR A 125 -17.90 -2.07 10.52
C THR A 125 -16.99 -3.08 9.82
N LYS A 126 -16.89 -4.29 10.37
CA LYS A 126 -16.10 -5.36 9.76
C LYS A 126 -16.60 -5.68 8.35
N GLU A 127 -17.92 -5.75 8.18
CA GLU A 127 -18.56 -6.06 6.90
C GLU A 127 -18.29 -4.99 5.85
N GLU A 128 -18.21 -3.72 6.25
CA GLU A 128 -17.81 -2.63 5.35
C GLU A 128 -16.35 -2.78 4.91
N VAL A 129 -15.41 -3.00 5.84
CA VAL A 129 -13.98 -3.20 5.50
C VAL A 129 -13.79 -4.44 4.64
N ASP A 130 -14.45 -5.55 4.97
CA ASP A 130 -14.40 -6.80 4.21
C ASP A 130 -14.96 -6.61 2.78
N SER A 131 -15.83 -5.63 2.52
CA SER A 131 -16.31 -5.32 1.17
C SER A 131 -15.24 -4.69 0.26
N LEU A 132 -14.16 -4.15 0.84
CA LEU A 132 -13.06 -3.55 0.09
C LEU A 132 -12.02 -4.55 -0.39
N THR A 133 -12.04 -5.80 0.08
CA THR A 133 -10.99 -6.80 -0.19
C THR A 133 -10.81 -7.10 -1.68
N HIS A 134 -11.87 -6.96 -2.48
CA HIS A 134 -11.81 -7.11 -3.94
C HIS A 134 -11.16 -5.93 -4.68
N ASN A 135 -10.94 -4.81 -3.99
CA ASN A 135 -10.26 -3.62 -4.51
C ASN A 135 -8.80 -3.54 -4.04
N THR A 136 -8.34 -4.52 -3.26
CA THR A 136 -6.96 -4.60 -2.79
C THR A 136 -6.11 -5.38 -3.77
N VAL A 137 -5.02 -4.76 -4.23
CA VAL A 137 -4.02 -5.37 -5.11
C VAL A 137 -2.66 -5.27 -4.45
N MET A 138 -1.90 -6.36 -4.44
CA MET A 138 -0.51 -6.36 -4.02
C MET A 138 0.40 -6.20 -5.24
N ALA A 139 1.26 -5.21 -5.21
CA ALA A 139 2.33 -5.06 -6.19
C ALA A 139 3.63 -5.61 -5.60
N ILE A 140 4.25 -6.57 -6.29
CA ILE A 140 5.38 -7.35 -5.79
C ILE A 140 6.58 -7.15 -6.70
N GLU A 141 7.64 -6.50 -6.21
CA GLU A 141 8.87 -6.28 -6.98
C GLU A 141 9.48 -7.63 -7.39
N VAL A 142 9.67 -7.91 -8.68
CA VAL A 142 10.23 -9.19 -9.12
C VAL A 142 11.75 -9.11 -9.22
N LYS A 143 12.49 -10.01 -8.57
CA LYS A 143 13.96 -9.98 -8.56
C LYS A 143 14.62 -10.67 -9.75
N ALA A 144 13.94 -11.58 -10.44
CA ALA A 144 14.51 -12.29 -11.59
C ALA A 144 15.06 -11.33 -12.65
N GLY A 145 16.32 -11.54 -13.03
CA GLY A 145 16.96 -10.92 -14.19
C GLY A 145 16.72 -11.69 -15.49
N THR A 146 17.40 -11.27 -16.55
CA THR A 146 17.34 -11.94 -17.85
C THR A 146 17.84 -13.39 -17.75
N GLY A 147 16.98 -14.35 -18.10
CA GLY A 147 17.30 -15.78 -18.08
C GLY A 147 17.20 -16.41 -16.69
N GLU A 148 16.65 -15.69 -15.71
CA GLU A 148 16.26 -16.22 -14.40
C GLU A 148 14.74 -16.35 -14.34
N GLU A 149 14.25 -17.29 -13.53
CA GLU A 149 12.84 -17.43 -13.17
C GLU A 149 12.67 -17.05 -11.69
N SER A 150 11.51 -16.52 -11.33
CA SER A 150 11.19 -16.18 -9.94
C SER A 150 9.88 -16.83 -9.55
N GLU A 151 9.90 -17.57 -8.46
CA GLU A 151 8.70 -18.16 -7.86
C GLU A 151 8.41 -17.50 -6.51
N LEU A 152 7.13 -17.31 -6.23
CA LEU A 152 6.66 -16.68 -5.00
C LEU A 152 6.13 -17.73 -4.04
N ASN A 153 6.80 -17.84 -2.89
CA ASN A 153 6.33 -18.61 -1.75
C ASN A 153 5.72 -17.67 -0.70
N CYS A 154 4.42 -17.82 -0.49
CA CYS A 154 3.63 -17.03 0.44
C CYS A 154 3.27 -17.77 1.73
N LYS A 155 4.00 -18.83 2.10
CA LYS A 155 3.95 -19.43 3.46
C LYS A 155 2.54 -19.81 3.95
N GLY A 156 1.66 -20.24 3.05
CA GLY A 156 0.31 -20.66 3.41
C GLY A 156 -0.74 -19.53 3.48
N LEU A 157 -0.39 -18.29 3.12
CA LEU A 157 -1.33 -17.18 3.01
C LEU A 157 -2.45 -17.51 2.00
N SER A 158 -3.70 -17.24 2.39
CA SER A 158 -4.91 -17.67 1.66
C SER A 158 -4.97 -17.13 0.23
N TYR A 159 -4.37 -15.96 -0.03
CA TYR A 159 -4.40 -15.29 -1.31
C TYR A 159 -3.21 -15.60 -2.22
N CYS A 160 -2.34 -16.52 -1.82
CA CYS A 160 -1.13 -16.85 -2.57
C CYS A 160 -0.68 -18.31 -2.37
N SER A 161 -1.61 -19.17 -1.94
CA SER A 161 -1.40 -20.61 -1.76
C SER A 161 -2.35 -21.40 -2.65
N SER A 162 -2.01 -22.66 -2.94
CA SER A 162 -2.84 -23.54 -3.77
C SER A 162 -4.27 -23.67 -3.21
N GLY A 163 -5.29 -23.50 -4.06
CA GLY A 163 -6.70 -23.45 -3.66
C GLY A 163 -7.14 -22.13 -2.99
N GLY A 164 -6.26 -21.14 -2.98
CA GLY A 164 -6.47 -19.81 -2.42
C GLY A 164 -7.35 -18.88 -3.26
N THR A 165 -7.46 -17.64 -2.80
CA THR A 165 -8.30 -16.59 -3.40
C THR A 165 -7.56 -15.74 -4.45
N GLY A 166 -6.23 -15.81 -4.48
CA GLY A 166 -5.37 -14.99 -5.31
C GLY A 166 -5.64 -15.12 -6.80
N THR A 167 -5.58 -13.99 -7.50
CA THR A 167 -5.62 -13.98 -8.98
C THR A 167 -4.65 -12.95 -9.56
N THR A 168 -4.13 -13.22 -10.75
CA THR A 168 -3.38 -12.22 -11.52
C THR A 168 -4.30 -11.13 -12.06
N GLY A 169 -3.71 -10.01 -12.47
CA GLY A 169 -4.37 -9.02 -13.33
C GLY A 169 -4.78 -9.57 -14.72
N ASN A 170 -5.52 -8.74 -15.45
CA ASN A 170 -6.24 -9.04 -16.70
C ASN A 170 -5.40 -9.76 -17.81
N PRO A 171 -5.80 -10.94 -18.32
CA PRO A 171 -6.96 -11.74 -17.89
C PRO A 171 -6.71 -12.40 -16.54
N ALA A 172 -7.72 -12.33 -15.66
CA ALA A 172 -7.62 -12.92 -14.33
C ALA A 172 -7.39 -14.43 -14.41
N SER A 173 -6.38 -14.91 -13.71
CA SER A 173 -6.04 -16.33 -13.59
C SER A 173 -5.69 -16.67 -12.14
N SER A 174 -6.06 -17.86 -11.67
CA SER A 174 -5.84 -18.27 -10.28
C SER A 174 -4.35 -18.35 -9.95
N PHE A 175 -3.94 -17.74 -8.85
CA PHE A 175 -2.58 -17.80 -8.34
C PHE A 175 -2.53 -18.62 -7.04
N PRO A 176 -1.54 -19.50 -6.84
CA PRO A 176 -0.45 -19.84 -7.76
C PRO A 176 -0.83 -20.86 -8.84
N ALA A 177 -1.99 -21.51 -8.74
CA ALA A 177 -2.30 -22.73 -9.50
C ALA A 177 -2.18 -22.64 -11.04
N ALA A 178 -2.39 -21.47 -11.65
CA ALA A 178 -2.23 -21.28 -13.09
C ALA A 178 -0.78 -20.95 -13.52
N HIS A 179 0.10 -20.74 -12.54
CA HIS A 179 1.50 -20.29 -12.70
C HIS A 179 2.50 -21.23 -12.03
N ASP A 180 2.03 -22.39 -11.57
CA ASP A 180 2.81 -23.40 -10.85
C ASP A 180 2.96 -24.63 -11.77
N SER A 181 3.96 -24.58 -12.66
CA SER A 181 4.10 -25.57 -13.72
C SER A 181 4.75 -26.88 -13.28
N ASP A 182 5.52 -26.85 -12.19
CA ASP A 182 6.20 -27.99 -11.61
C ASP A 182 5.42 -28.61 -10.43
N GLY A 183 4.38 -27.92 -9.94
CA GLY A 183 3.42 -28.42 -8.96
C GLY A 183 3.94 -28.39 -7.54
N ASP A 184 4.91 -27.51 -7.25
CA ASP A 184 5.54 -27.40 -5.93
C ASP A 184 4.74 -26.50 -4.96
N GLY A 185 3.70 -25.84 -5.47
CA GLY A 185 2.82 -24.95 -4.72
C GLY A 185 3.19 -23.46 -4.84
N PHE A 186 4.25 -23.11 -5.57
CA PHE A 186 4.71 -21.73 -5.76
C PHE A 186 4.41 -21.26 -7.19
N GLY A 187 3.87 -20.04 -7.30
CA GLY A 187 3.55 -19.48 -8.59
C GLY A 187 4.75 -18.73 -9.16
N THR A 188 5.08 -18.97 -10.43
CA THR A 188 6.02 -18.16 -11.19
C THR A 188 5.48 -16.72 -11.31
N ILE A 189 6.30 -15.74 -10.93
CA ILE A 189 5.99 -14.32 -11.07
C ILE A 189 6.89 -13.69 -12.14
N THR A 190 6.31 -12.81 -12.96
CA THR A 190 7.01 -12.14 -14.05
C THR A 190 6.91 -10.62 -13.90
N LYS A 191 8.01 -9.92 -14.22
CA LYS A 191 8.04 -8.45 -14.24
C LYS A 191 6.97 -7.87 -15.15
N GLY A 192 6.10 -7.04 -14.59
CA GLY A 192 5.23 -6.14 -15.34
C GLY A 192 6.00 -4.96 -15.92
N GLY A 193 5.29 -4.02 -16.56
CA GLY A 193 5.88 -2.83 -17.17
C GLY A 193 6.59 -1.90 -16.18
N THR A 194 6.14 -1.91 -14.93
CA THR A 194 6.68 -1.16 -13.78
C THR A 194 7.71 -1.95 -12.97
N GLY A 195 8.02 -3.19 -13.37
CA GLY A 195 8.99 -4.07 -12.71
C GLY A 195 8.42 -4.98 -11.62
N ASP A 196 7.14 -4.82 -11.29
CA ASP A 196 6.41 -5.58 -10.29
C ASP A 196 5.37 -6.53 -10.91
N PHE A 197 4.94 -7.51 -10.12
CA PHE A 197 3.85 -8.43 -10.38
C PHE A 197 2.63 -8.03 -9.57
N GLN A 198 1.46 -8.01 -10.21
CA GLN A 198 0.21 -7.57 -9.61
C GLN A 198 -0.65 -8.77 -9.20
N LEU A 199 -0.85 -8.92 -7.89
CA LEU A 199 -1.66 -9.97 -7.27
C LEU A 199 -2.94 -9.37 -6.67
N ASN A 200 -4.09 -9.66 -7.29
CA ASN A 200 -5.38 -9.39 -6.66
C ASN A 200 -5.61 -10.43 -5.56
N THR A 201 -5.74 -9.99 -4.32
CA THR A 201 -5.79 -10.91 -3.17
C THR A 201 -7.15 -11.60 -3.03
N ASN A 202 -8.24 -10.91 -3.40
CA ASN A 202 -9.63 -11.36 -3.27
C ASN A 202 -9.95 -11.98 -1.90
N LEU A 203 -9.44 -11.39 -0.83
CA LEU A 203 -9.60 -11.93 0.53
C LEU A 203 -11.08 -12.12 0.85
N SER A 204 -11.43 -13.22 1.54
CA SER A 204 -12.82 -13.44 1.97
C SER A 204 -13.16 -12.63 3.22
N ALA A 205 -12.15 -12.30 4.02
CA ALA A 205 -12.19 -11.33 5.09
C ALA A 205 -10.87 -10.56 5.14
N PHE A 206 -10.91 -9.30 5.54
CA PHE A 206 -9.73 -8.44 5.56
C PHE A 206 -8.63 -8.95 6.51
N ASP A 207 -9.01 -9.59 7.63
CA ASP A 207 -8.07 -10.13 8.61
C ASP A 207 -7.26 -11.34 8.09
N GLU A 208 -7.47 -11.76 6.84
CA GLU A 208 -6.62 -12.74 6.14
C GLU A 208 -5.31 -12.15 5.61
N ALA A 209 -5.21 -10.82 5.48
CA ALA A 209 -3.96 -10.14 5.16
C ALA A 209 -3.61 -9.17 6.30
N ASN A 210 -2.38 -9.29 6.81
CA ASN A 210 -1.93 -8.53 7.96
C ASN A 210 -0.51 -7.99 7.75
N ALA A 211 -0.23 -6.90 8.44
CA ALA A 211 1.14 -6.46 8.63
C ALA A 211 1.97 -7.59 9.25
N GLY A 212 3.16 -7.83 8.70
CA GLY A 212 4.05 -8.96 9.05
C GLY A 212 3.91 -10.19 8.14
N ASP A 213 2.87 -10.26 7.28
CA ASP A 213 2.74 -11.36 6.32
C ASP A 213 4.02 -11.48 5.48
N SER A 214 4.63 -12.66 5.48
CA SER A 214 5.99 -12.86 5.00
C SER A 214 6.03 -13.63 3.68
N PHE A 215 6.96 -13.22 2.82
CA PHE A 215 7.08 -13.72 1.47
C PHE A 215 8.51 -14.09 1.15
N THR A 216 8.69 -15.07 0.27
CA THR A 216 10.00 -15.45 -0.24
C THR A 216 9.94 -15.55 -1.76
N GLN A 217 10.85 -14.86 -2.44
CA GLN A 217 11.12 -15.10 -3.85
C GLN A 217 12.27 -16.07 -4.00
N ILE A 218 12.01 -17.15 -4.75
CA ILE A 218 12.99 -18.15 -5.12
C ILE A 218 13.40 -17.83 -6.56
N VAL A 219 14.57 -17.23 -6.73
CA VAL A 219 15.09 -16.85 -8.05
C VAL A 219 16.05 -17.93 -8.52
N SER A 220 15.66 -18.68 -9.55
CA SER A 220 16.42 -19.79 -10.09
C SER A 220 17.03 -19.44 -11.45
N ASN A 221 18.19 -20.04 -11.76
CA ASN A 221 18.80 -19.94 -13.08
C ASN A 221 19.08 -21.35 -13.61
N SER A 222 18.43 -21.69 -14.72
CA SER A 222 18.51 -23.00 -15.36
C SER A 222 19.93 -23.40 -15.79
N THR A 223 20.86 -22.44 -15.89
CA THR A 223 22.26 -22.67 -16.25
C THR A 223 23.14 -22.99 -15.03
N THR A 224 22.86 -22.42 -13.87
CA THR A 224 23.73 -22.57 -12.68
C THR A 224 23.18 -23.57 -11.65
N ALA A 225 21.90 -23.95 -11.74
CA ALA A 225 21.20 -24.79 -10.77
C ALA A 225 21.27 -24.28 -9.31
N LEU A 226 21.56 -22.99 -9.12
CA LEU A 226 21.52 -22.32 -7.83
C LEU A 226 20.27 -21.46 -7.76
N ALA A 227 19.56 -21.52 -6.63
CA ALA A 227 18.48 -20.61 -6.30
C ALA A 227 19.00 -19.53 -5.33
N LYS A 228 18.61 -18.28 -5.56
CA LYS A 228 18.76 -17.17 -4.63
C LYS A 228 17.44 -16.95 -3.91
N LEU A 229 17.50 -16.68 -2.62
CA LEU A 229 16.32 -16.35 -1.82
C LEU A 229 16.32 -14.86 -1.54
N TYR A 230 15.17 -14.23 -1.79
CA TYR A 230 14.88 -12.88 -1.36
C TYR A 230 13.68 -12.89 -0.43
N PHE A 231 13.69 -12.01 0.58
CA PHE A 231 12.66 -11.96 1.62
C PHE A 231 11.96 -10.60 1.64
N ALA A 232 10.69 -10.61 2.02
CA ALA A 232 9.91 -9.40 2.26
C ALA A 232 8.83 -9.68 3.31
N SER A 233 8.43 -8.64 4.03
CA SER A 233 7.22 -8.62 4.85
C SER A 233 6.28 -7.53 4.35
N LEU A 234 4.99 -7.81 4.41
CA LEU A 234 3.94 -6.82 4.17
C LEU A 234 3.91 -5.86 5.35
N GLN A 235 4.13 -4.58 5.09
CA GLN A 235 4.27 -3.60 6.16
C GLN A 235 2.93 -3.20 6.76
N PHE A 236 1.88 -3.12 5.93
CA PHE A 236 0.49 -2.95 6.34
C PHE A 236 -0.46 -3.19 5.17
N VAL A 237 -1.77 -3.17 5.44
CA VAL A 237 -2.82 -3.19 4.42
C VAL A 237 -3.77 -2.04 4.71
N PHE A 238 -4.08 -1.22 3.70
CA PHE A 238 -5.05 -0.13 3.85
C PHE A 238 -6.44 -0.69 4.19
N ARG A 239 -7.00 -0.22 5.30
CA ARG A 239 -8.37 -0.57 5.74
C ARG A 239 -9.39 0.53 5.42
N ALA A 240 -8.89 1.70 5.03
CA ALA A 240 -9.67 2.87 4.70
C ALA A 240 -8.95 3.64 3.59
N THR A 241 -9.72 4.29 2.73
CA THR A 241 -9.22 5.13 1.65
C THR A 241 -9.11 6.59 2.11
N PRO A 242 -8.38 7.45 1.38
CA PRO A 242 -8.62 8.87 1.53
C PRO A 242 -10.09 9.19 1.24
N ALA A 243 -10.56 10.33 1.76
CA ALA A 243 -11.91 10.79 1.53
C ALA A 243 -11.92 12.29 1.26
N VAL A 244 -12.37 12.69 0.07
CA VAL A 244 -12.61 14.09 -0.26
C VAL A 244 -13.80 14.61 0.54
N LYS A 245 -13.57 15.65 1.34
CA LYS A 245 -14.60 16.35 2.12
C LYS A 245 -15.33 17.37 1.26
N SER A 246 -14.57 18.15 0.50
CA SER A 246 -15.11 19.13 -0.43
C SER A 246 -14.12 19.46 -1.54
N ILE A 247 -14.66 19.86 -2.69
CA ILE A 247 -13.92 20.50 -3.77
C ILE A 247 -14.49 21.88 -3.98
N THR A 248 -13.63 22.89 -3.95
CA THR A 248 -13.98 24.26 -4.34
C THR A 248 -13.43 24.52 -5.73
N LEU A 249 -14.32 24.89 -6.65
CA LEU A 249 -13.98 25.42 -7.95
C LEU A 249 -13.78 26.93 -7.82
N ASP A 250 -12.78 27.47 -8.52
CA ASP A 250 -12.54 28.90 -8.64
C ASP A 250 -12.88 29.40 -10.06
N PRO A 251 -14.15 29.25 -10.55
CA PRO A 251 -14.53 29.78 -11.84
C PRO A 251 -14.51 31.32 -11.78
N GLU A 252 -14.52 31.98 -12.94
CA GLU A 252 -14.59 33.45 -12.98
C GLU A 252 -15.80 33.97 -12.18
N GLY A 253 -15.57 34.50 -10.97
CA GLY A 253 -16.63 35.01 -10.10
C GLY A 253 -16.71 34.37 -8.71
N THR A 254 -17.82 33.69 -8.41
CA THR A 254 -18.10 33.16 -7.06
C THR A 254 -17.65 31.71 -6.97
N PRO A 255 -16.78 31.35 -6.00
CA PRO A 255 -16.35 29.97 -5.81
C PRO A 255 -17.54 29.03 -5.61
N ALA A 256 -17.57 27.94 -6.37
CA ALA A 256 -18.59 26.90 -6.23
C ALA A 256 -18.01 25.77 -5.39
N VAL A 257 -18.68 25.43 -4.28
CA VAL A 257 -18.23 24.39 -3.35
C VAL A 257 -19.11 23.16 -3.49
N THR A 258 -18.51 22.05 -3.88
CA THR A 258 -19.13 20.72 -3.84
C THR A 258 -18.70 20.03 -2.56
N SER A 259 -19.66 19.74 -1.66
CA SER A 259 -19.39 19.07 -0.38
C SER A 259 -19.91 17.64 -0.41
N PHE A 260 -19.13 16.71 0.14
CA PHE A 260 -19.47 15.30 0.16
C PHE A 260 -19.91 14.86 1.57
N SER A 261 -21.01 14.12 1.63
CA SER A 261 -21.52 13.52 2.87
C SER A 261 -21.57 12.01 2.71
N TYR A 262 -20.77 11.30 3.50
CA TYR A 262 -20.62 9.85 3.39
C TYR A 262 -21.63 9.11 4.27
N PRO A 263 -22.10 7.91 3.88
CA PRO A 263 -21.77 7.21 2.63
C PRO A 263 -22.39 7.86 1.39
N ILE A 264 -21.65 7.86 0.29
CA ILE A 264 -22.10 8.42 -0.99
C ILE A 264 -22.96 7.39 -1.73
N SER A 265 -24.11 7.82 -2.24
CA SER A 265 -24.99 6.95 -3.03
C SER A 265 -24.46 6.79 -4.45
N ASN A 266 -24.68 5.62 -5.05
CA ASN A 266 -24.37 5.41 -6.46
C ASN A 266 -25.13 6.43 -7.34
N GLY A 267 -24.44 7.08 -8.28
CA GLY A 267 -24.99 8.17 -9.11
C GLY A 267 -25.02 9.55 -8.47
N ALA A 268 -24.50 9.71 -7.24
CA ALA A 268 -24.25 11.03 -6.68
C ALA A 268 -23.20 11.80 -7.50
N GLU A 269 -23.21 13.12 -7.39
CA GLU A 269 -22.22 13.99 -8.03
C GLU A 269 -20.79 13.59 -7.63
N GLY A 270 -19.87 13.55 -8.59
CA GLY A 270 -18.51 13.05 -8.47
C GLY A 270 -18.31 11.55 -8.66
N THR A 271 -19.38 10.76 -8.75
CA THR A 271 -19.28 9.33 -9.11
C THR A 271 -19.06 9.16 -10.63
N PRO A 272 -18.58 7.99 -11.11
CA PRO A 272 -18.38 7.75 -12.55
C PRO A 272 -19.63 7.88 -13.42
N SER A 273 -20.84 7.85 -12.82
CA SER A 273 -22.11 7.98 -13.53
C SER A 273 -22.72 9.38 -13.45
N ASN A 274 -22.12 10.29 -12.67
CA ASN A 274 -22.56 11.68 -12.51
C ASN A 274 -21.37 12.53 -12.07
N CYS A 275 -20.61 13.05 -13.03
CA CYS A 275 -19.35 13.74 -12.79
C CYS A 275 -19.56 15.15 -12.23
N ILE A 276 -18.58 15.68 -11.49
CA ILE A 276 -18.59 17.09 -11.05
C ILE A 276 -18.43 17.97 -12.29
N SER A 277 -19.31 18.94 -12.46
CA SER A 277 -19.17 19.95 -13.51
C SER A 277 -18.04 20.92 -13.16
N VAL A 278 -17.04 21.00 -14.04
CA VAL A 278 -15.88 21.88 -13.86
C VAL A 278 -15.80 22.91 -14.99
N ASP A 279 -15.94 24.18 -14.62
CA ASP A 279 -15.80 25.30 -15.54
C ASP A 279 -14.43 25.98 -15.36
N PRO A 280 -13.79 26.45 -16.45
CA PRO A 280 -12.55 27.18 -16.34
C PRO A 280 -12.73 28.55 -15.66
N ASP A 281 -11.67 29.04 -15.04
CA ASP A 281 -11.55 30.40 -14.54
C ASP A 281 -11.47 31.43 -15.70
N GLY A 282 -11.36 32.71 -15.35
CA GLY A 282 -11.26 33.80 -16.33
C GLY A 282 -10.00 33.74 -17.22
N ASP A 283 -8.98 32.98 -16.81
CA ASP A 283 -7.75 32.74 -17.55
C ASP A 283 -7.80 31.42 -18.36
N GLY A 284 -8.92 30.70 -18.32
CA GLY A 284 -9.12 29.44 -19.03
C GLY A 284 -8.62 28.19 -18.30
N ASN A 285 -8.26 28.29 -17.02
CA ASN A 285 -7.75 27.16 -16.23
C ASN A 285 -8.84 26.49 -15.40
N VAL A 286 -8.82 25.16 -15.33
CA VAL A 286 -9.63 24.40 -14.39
C VAL A 286 -8.81 24.16 -13.12
N ILE A 287 -9.11 24.92 -12.06
CA ILE A 287 -8.41 24.83 -10.77
C ILE A 287 -9.38 24.28 -9.72
N LEU A 288 -8.95 23.21 -9.04
CA LEU A 288 -9.69 22.57 -7.96
C LEU A 288 -8.95 22.76 -6.64
N GLU A 289 -9.61 23.29 -5.63
CA GLU A 289 -9.14 23.24 -4.24
C GLU A 289 -9.75 22.03 -3.53
N TYR A 290 -8.91 21.10 -3.13
CA TYR A 290 -9.28 19.91 -2.39
C TYR A 290 -9.21 20.18 -0.89
N VAL A 291 -10.23 19.72 -0.17
CA VAL A 291 -10.17 19.44 1.26
C VAL A 291 -10.44 17.95 1.44
N ALA A 292 -9.52 17.22 2.05
CA ALA A 292 -9.63 15.77 2.19
C ALA A 292 -9.12 15.25 3.54
N TRP A 293 -9.57 14.06 3.91
CA TRP A 293 -9.00 13.26 4.99
C TRP A 293 -8.01 12.24 4.44
N ARG A 294 -6.95 11.99 5.21
CA ARG A 294 -5.93 10.97 4.95
C ARG A 294 -6.54 9.56 4.91
N PRO A 295 -5.94 8.60 4.19
CA PRO A 295 -6.26 7.19 4.40
C PRO A 295 -5.95 6.78 5.84
N GLN A 296 -6.50 5.63 6.27
CA GLN A 296 -6.32 5.14 7.62
C GLN A 296 -5.90 3.67 7.63
N ARG A 297 -5.00 3.33 8.55
CA ARG A 297 -4.69 1.95 8.91
C ARG A 297 -5.46 1.54 10.16
N ALA A 298 -5.53 0.23 10.42
CA ALA A 298 -5.89 -0.23 11.76
C ALA A 298 -4.83 0.26 12.75
N GLY A 299 -5.28 0.73 13.90
CA GLY A 299 -4.39 1.02 15.01
C GLY A 299 -4.01 -0.23 15.79
N VAL A 300 -2.84 -0.18 16.41
CA VAL A 300 -2.25 -1.21 17.24
C VAL A 300 -2.61 -0.91 18.69
N ARG A 301 -3.77 -1.41 19.11
CA ARG A 301 -4.34 -1.16 20.45
C ARG A 301 -3.40 -1.48 21.61
N THR A 302 -2.47 -2.42 21.45
CA THR A 302 -1.48 -2.78 22.48
C THR A 302 -0.50 -1.65 22.79
N LEU A 303 -0.32 -0.72 21.85
CA LEU A 303 0.49 0.49 21.99
C LEU A 303 -0.33 1.71 22.44
N GLY A 304 -1.64 1.55 22.61
CA GLY A 304 -2.53 2.64 23.03
C GLY A 304 -3.10 3.48 21.89
N GLU A 305 -2.85 3.10 20.63
CA GLU A 305 -3.50 3.71 19.46
C GLU A 305 -5.03 3.46 19.47
N ALA A 306 -5.77 4.36 18.82
CA ALA A 306 -7.18 4.18 18.52
C ALA A 306 -7.42 3.01 17.54
N ASP A 307 -8.69 2.73 17.22
CA ASP A 307 -9.02 1.67 16.26
C ASP A 307 -8.53 1.96 14.83
N PHE A 308 -8.44 3.25 14.50
CA PHE A 308 -7.96 3.75 13.22
C PHE A 308 -7.00 4.90 13.44
N VAL A 309 -5.93 4.90 12.66
CA VAL A 309 -4.88 5.91 12.67
C VAL A 309 -4.84 6.55 11.29
N ASP A 310 -4.94 7.87 11.23
CA ASP A 310 -4.71 8.67 10.03
C ASP A 310 -3.25 8.52 9.61
N LEU A 311 -3.04 8.04 8.38
CA LEU A 311 -1.71 7.82 7.84
C LEU A 311 -1.12 9.13 7.34
N GLY A 312 -0.09 9.56 8.05
CA GLY A 312 0.71 10.73 7.74
C GLY A 312 1.82 10.46 6.73
N ASN A 313 2.80 11.36 6.64
CA ASN A 313 4.07 11.19 5.93
C ASN A 313 3.93 10.66 4.49
N SER A 314 2.81 10.99 3.86
CA SER A 314 2.42 10.46 2.55
C SER A 314 2.77 11.47 1.47
N LYS A 315 3.11 10.95 0.29
CA LYS A 315 3.06 11.71 -0.95
C LYS A 315 1.61 11.74 -1.46
N ILE A 316 1.05 12.93 -1.55
CA ILE A 316 -0.28 13.19 -2.07
C ILE A 316 -0.16 13.56 -3.54
N THR A 317 -0.82 12.78 -4.40
CA THR A 317 -0.85 13.03 -5.85
C THR A 317 -2.27 13.00 -6.38
N ILE A 318 -2.47 13.77 -7.44
CA ILE A 318 -3.59 13.65 -8.35
C ILE A 318 -3.07 12.85 -9.55
N ASP A 319 -3.66 11.67 -9.75
CA ASP A 319 -3.38 10.78 -10.87
C ASP A 319 -4.56 10.79 -11.85
N ILE A 320 -4.26 10.99 -13.13
CA ILE A 320 -5.24 10.95 -14.21
C ILE A 320 -4.80 9.81 -15.13
N PRO A 321 -5.30 8.58 -14.90
CA PRO A 321 -4.80 7.40 -15.59
C PRO A 321 -5.19 7.39 -17.08
N ASN A 322 -6.32 8.03 -17.42
CA ASN A 322 -6.84 8.07 -18.78
C ASN A 322 -7.02 9.50 -19.29
N ALA A 323 -6.74 9.71 -20.58
CA ALA A 323 -7.01 10.99 -21.24
C ALA A 323 -8.51 11.33 -21.23
N PRO A 324 -8.91 12.61 -21.18
CA PRO A 324 -10.32 13.00 -21.29
C PRO A 324 -10.98 12.48 -22.58
N ALA A 325 -12.27 12.16 -22.51
CA ALA A 325 -13.06 11.84 -23.70
C ALA A 325 -14.57 11.97 -23.44
N VAL A 326 -15.35 12.08 -24.52
CA VAL A 326 -16.82 12.03 -24.48
C VAL A 326 -17.28 10.66 -23.97
N GLY A 327 -17.96 10.62 -22.82
CA GLY A 327 -18.41 9.39 -22.19
C GLY A 327 -17.32 8.57 -21.49
N GLY A 328 -16.11 9.12 -21.35
CA GLY A 328 -15.00 8.55 -20.57
C GLY A 328 -13.84 8.05 -21.44
N GLY A 329 -12.62 8.27 -20.93
CA GLY A 329 -11.37 7.99 -21.62
C GLY A 329 -10.91 6.54 -21.59
N THR A 330 -10.27 6.09 -22.68
CA THR A 330 -9.55 4.81 -22.76
C THR A 330 -8.11 4.94 -23.29
N GLY A 331 -7.60 6.17 -23.44
CA GLY A 331 -6.20 6.48 -23.82
C GLY A 331 -5.34 6.80 -22.60
N GLY A 332 -4.02 6.89 -22.73
CA GLY A 332 -3.14 7.21 -21.61
C GLY A 332 -3.24 8.67 -21.18
N GLY A 333 -3.62 8.92 -19.92
CA GLY A 333 -3.58 10.26 -19.34
C GLY A 333 -2.16 10.66 -18.90
N PRO A 334 -1.99 11.83 -18.26
CA PRO A 334 -0.69 12.25 -17.73
C PRO A 334 -0.14 11.33 -16.65
N GLY A 335 -0.97 10.44 -16.08
CA GLY A 335 -0.63 9.77 -14.83
C GLY A 335 -0.59 10.79 -13.70
N ASN A 336 0.46 10.76 -12.88
CA ASN A 336 0.65 11.73 -11.81
C ASN A 336 0.87 13.13 -12.39
N CYS A 337 0.09 14.11 -11.90
CA CYS A 337 0.30 15.50 -12.28
C CYS A 337 1.69 16.01 -11.84
N PRO A 338 2.34 16.88 -12.64
CA PRO A 338 3.65 17.45 -12.30
C PRO A 338 3.56 18.43 -11.13
N ALA A 339 4.67 18.61 -10.40
CA ALA A 339 4.79 19.57 -9.29
C ALA A 339 4.23 20.97 -9.60
N SER A 340 4.43 21.46 -10.82
CA SER A 340 3.99 22.79 -11.27
C SER A 340 2.47 22.96 -11.29
N ALA A 341 1.70 21.87 -11.26
CA ALA A 341 0.24 21.92 -11.21
C ALA A 341 -0.29 22.15 -9.78
N TYR A 342 0.53 21.94 -8.75
CA TYR A 342 0.09 22.03 -7.35
C TYR A 342 0.39 23.38 -6.73
N SER A 343 -0.46 23.78 -5.79
CA SER A 343 -0.15 24.82 -4.81
C SER A 343 -0.85 24.49 -3.49
N THR A 344 -0.30 24.96 -2.38
CA THR A 344 -0.89 24.72 -1.06
C THR A 344 -0.56 25.86 -0.09
N SER A 345 -1.46 26.08 0.85
CA SER A 345 -1.27 26.94 2.02
C SER A 345 -1.27 26.15 3.34
N ASP A 346 -1.45 24.83 3.26
CA ASP A 346 -1.41 23.93 4.40
C ASP A 346 0.02 23.82 4.91
N SER A 347 0.23 24.07 6.20
CA SER A 347 1.56 24.10 6.81
C SER A 347 2.22 22.72 6.88
N ASN A 348 1.45 21.64 6.74
CA ASN A 348 1.98 20.29 6.75
C ASN A 348 2.35 19.80 5.35
N LEU A 349 2.00 20.54 4.29
CA LEU A 349 2.25 20.13 2.91
C LEU A 349 3.37 20.94 2.28
N SER A 350 4.23 20.26 1.52
CA SER A 350 5.26 20.91 0.70
C SER A 350 5.24 20.35 -0.72
N ILE A 351 5.53 21.20 -1.71
CA ILE A 351 5.59 20.75 -3.11
C ILE A 351 6.83 19.89 -3.31
N ASP A 352 6.61 18.68 -3.81
CA ASP A 352 7.66 17.74 -4.22
C ASP A 352 7.64 17.53 -5.75
N SER A 353 8.66 16.87 -6.29
CA SER A 353 8.87 16.53 -7.70
C SER A 353 7.62 16.04 -8.45
N GLU A 354 6.75 15.26 -7.79
CA GLU A 354 5.52 14.71 -8.37
C GLU A 354 4.34 14.79 -7.39
N GLY A 355 4.03 15.98 -6.86
CA GLY A 355 2.86 16.19 -6.01
C GLY A 355 3.19 16.98 -4.74
N LEU A 356 2.63 16.54 -3.62
CA LEU A 356 2.82 17.15 -2.31
C LEU A 356 3.38 16.13 -1.33
N LEU A 357 4.40 16.48 -0.57
CA LEU A 357 4.84 15.72 0.59
C LEU A 357 4.08 16.21 1.81
N ASP A 358 3.34 15.31 2.45
CA ASP A 358 2.73 15.52 3.76
C ASP A 358 3.77 15.25 4.86
N SER A 359 3.90 16.18 5.79
CA SER A 359 4.80 16.08 6.95
C SER A 359 4.05 15.90 8.27
N PHE A 360 2.72 15.79 8.20
CA PHE A 360 1.92 15.36 9.35
C PHE A 360 2.23 13.90 9.63
N GLY A 361 2.57 13.54 10.87
CA GLY A 361 2.84 12.16 11.26
C GLY A 361 1.55 11.33 11.42
N ASP A 362 1.73 10.05 11.75
CA ASP A 362 0.61 9.18 12.13
C ASP A 362 -0.06 9.71 13.41
N HIS A 363 -1.40 9.77 13.39
CA HIS A 363 -2.20 10.22 14.52
C HIS A 363 -3.51 9.44 14.59
N ASP A 364 -4.06 9.28 15.81
CA ASP A 364 -5.43 8.76 15.97
C ASP A 364 -6.40 9.50 15.04
N ALA A 365 -7.32 8.75 14.44
CA ALA A 365 -8.31 9.30 13.52
C ALA A 365 -9.07 10.49 14.13
N ASP A 366 -8.91 11.66 13.53
CA ASP A 366 -9.62 12.88 13.93
C ASP A 366 -10.15 13.63 12.70
N ALA A 367 -11.44 13.99 12.72
CA ALA A 367 -12.08 14.69 11.61
C ALA A 367 -11.51 16.10 11.33
N THR A 368 -10.68 16.63 12.23
CA THR A 368 -9.94 17.89 12.06
C THR A 368 -8.59 17.70 11.36
N ASN A 369 -8.07 16.48 11.25
CA ASN A 369 -6.83 16.14 10.54
C ASN A 369 -7.05 16.12 9.01
N ILE A 370 -7.40 17.27 8.45
CA ILE A 370 -7.59 17.45 7.01
C ILE A 370 -6.30 17.89 6.32
N VAL A 371 -6.25 17.70 5.02
CA VAL A 371 -5.31 18.34 4.11
C VAL A 371 -6.04 19.30 3.20
N THR A 372 -5.43 20.44 2.89
CA THR A 372 -5.97 21.39 1.91
C THR A 372 -4.91 21.74 0.86
N PHE A 373 -5.26 21.62 -0.42
CA PHE A 373 -4.37 22.00 -1.52
C PHE A 373 -5.14 22.31 -2.79
N ARG A 374 -4.47 22.93 -3.76
CA ARG A 374 -5.01 23.24 -5.08
C ARG A 374 -4.27 22.46 -6.17
N ILE A 375 -5.01 22.03 -7.19
CA ILE A 375 -4.48 21.43 -8.41
C ILE A 375 -5.03 22.18 -9.63
N ASN A 376 -4.15 22.57 -10.54
CA ASN A 376 -4.51 23.07 -11.86
C ASN A 376 -4.56 21.90 -12.85
N LEU A 377 -5.77 21.42 -13.14
CA LEU A 377 -6.00 20.29 -14.05
C LEU A 377 -5.59 20.63 -15.49
N THR A 378 -5.76 21.88 -15.92
CA THR A 378 -5.30 22.35 -17.23
C THR A 378 -3.78 22.22 -17.35
N ALA A 379 -3.02 22.64 -16.34
CA ALA A 379 -1.57 22.49 -16.32
C ALA A 379 -1.13 21.01 -16.27
N CYS A 380 -1.89 20.17 -15.57
CA CYS A 380 -1.63 18.73 -15.52
C CYS A 380 -1.78 18.07 -16.90
N LEU A 381 -2.91 18.27 -17.58
CA LEU A 381 -3.17 17.70 -18.90
C LEU A 381 -2.20 18.24 -19.96
N ALA A 382 -1.88 19.53 -19.90
CA ALA A 382 -0.92 20.16 -20.82
C ALA A 382 0.48 19.54 -20.75
N SER A 383 0.86 18.90 -19.63
CA SER A 383 2.17 18.23 -19.49
C SER A 383 2.36 17.06 -20.46
N VAL A 384 1.27 16.49 -20.96
CA VAL A 384 1.25 15.43 -21.98
C VAL A 384 0.51 15.85 -23.25
N SER A 385 0.34 17.16 -23.47
CA SER A 385 -0.35 17.73 -24.64
C SER A 385 -1.83 17.34 -24.76
N GLU A 386 -2.50 17.07 -23.64
CA GLU A 386 -3.94 16.80 -23.56
C GLU A 386 -4.69 18.05 -23.06
N THR A 387 -6.00 18.11 -23.33
CA THR A 387 -6.92 19.15 -22.83
C THR A 387 -8.20 18.52 -22.31
N LEU A 388 -8.98 19.27 -21.53
CA LEU A 388 -10.35 18.91 -21.15
C LEU A 388 -11.31 19.79 -21.95
N ASP A 389 -11.83 19.26 -23.05
CA ASP A 389 -12.70 20.00 -23.96
C ASP A 389 -14.18 19.93 -23.50
N PRO A 390 -15.04 20.87 -23.93
CA PRO A 390 -16.46 20.83 -23.58
C PRO A 390 -17.15 19.53 -24.00
N GLY A 391 -17.87 18.90 -23.07
CA GLY A 391 -18.54 17.61 -23.23
C GLY A 391 -17.66 16.39 -22.89
N GLU A 392 -16.41 16.59 -22.48
CA GLU A 392 -15.51 15.53 -22.08
C GLU A 392 -15.50 15.32 -20.57
N GLN A 393 -15.30 14.06 -20.18
CA GLN A 393 -15.17 13.64 -18.79
C GLN A 393 -13.88 12.87 -18.57
N MET A 394 -13.38 12.88 -17.34
CA MET A 394 -12.21 12.11 -16.92
C MET A 394 -12.31 11.66 -15.47
N SER A 395 -11.63 10.56 -15.16
CA SER A 395 -11.40 10.12 -13.79
C SER A 395 -10.16 10.80 -13.21
N VAL A 396 -10.28 11.26 -11.98
CA VAL A 396 -9.24 11.93 -11.21
C VAL A 396 -9.10 11.18 -9.90
N ASP A 397 -7.92 10.64 -9.65
CA ASP A 397 -7.66 9.88 -8.42
C ASP A 397 -6.93 10.76 -7.43
N LEU A 398 -7.51 10.96 -6.25
CA LEU A 398 -6.79 11.47 -5.09
C LEU A 398 -6.02 10.31 -4.47
N GLN A 399 -4.70 10.30 -4.63
CA GLN A 399 -3.81 9.25 -4.16
C GLN A 399 -2.97 9.73 -2.97
N PHE A 400 -2.83 8.84 -2.00
CA PHE A 400 -1.88 8.95 -0.90
C PHE A 400 -0.98 7.73 -0.98
N ARG A 401 0.31 7.97 -1.20
CA ARG A 401 1.31 6.92 -1.37
C ARG A 401 2.55 7.18 -0.53
N ASN A 402 3.40 6.19 -0.35
CA ASN A 402 4.74 6.40 0.20
C ASN A 402 5.82 6.27 -0.90
N ASP A 403 7.07 6.47 -0.52
CA ASP A 403 8.21 6.42 -1.44
C ASP A 403 8.57 4.99 -1.87
N VAL A 404 8.07 3.98 -1.16
CA VAL A 404 8.35 2.59 -1.51
C VAL A 404 7.34 2.04 -2.50
N GLY A 405 6.05 2.40 -2.43
CA GLY A 405 5.04 2.04 -3.43
C GLY A 405 3.64 1.72 -2.92
N ASP A 406 3.39 1.75 -1.61
CA ASP A 406 2.01 1.58 -1.08
C ASP A 406 1.14 2.75 -1.52
N ASN A 407 -0.11 2.48 -1.91
CA ASN A 407 -1.02 3.50 -2.41
C ASN A 407 -2.47 3.27 -1.96
N ALA A 408 -3.12 4.32 -1.45
CA ALA A 408 -4.55 4.38 -1.28
C ALA A 408 -5.14 5.54 -2.09
N ALA A 409 -6.18 5.24 -2.87
CA ALA A 409 -6.76 6.18 -3.81
C ALA A 409 -8.29 6.22 -3.74
N GLN A 410 -8.83 7.43 -3.85
CA GLN A 410 -10.25 7.67 -4.11
C GLN A 410 -10.43 8.23 -5.51
N ILE A 411 -11.27 7.58 -6.31
CA ILE A 411 -11.59 7.99 -7.68
C ILE A 411 -12.77 8.96 -7.66
N LEU A 412 -12.60 10.11 -8.30
CA LEU A 412 -13.67 11.06 -8.62
C LEU A 412 -13.81 11.20 -10.14
N CYS A 413 -15.00 11.56 -10.60
CA CYS A 413 -15.22 11.96 -11.98
C CYS A 413 -15.44 13.47 -12.09
N VAL A 414 -14.81 14.10 -13.08
CA VAL A 414 -15.04 15.49 -13.47
C VAL A 414 -15.41 15.55 -14.95
N GLU A 415 -16.27 16.51 -15.31
CA GLU A 415 -16.72 16.77 -16.66
C GLU A 415 -16.69 18.28 -16.92
N ARG A 416 -16.22 18.68 -18.11
CA ARG A 416 -16.44 20.05 -18.57
C ARG A 416 -17.75 20.10 -19.35
N PRO A 417 -18.78 20.83 -18.90
CA PRO A 417 -20.08 20.82 -19.57
C PRO A 417 -20.00 21.25 -21.05
N ALA A 418 -20.81 20.65 -21.91
CA ALA A 418 -20.93 21.09 -23.30
C ALA A 418 -21.50 22.51 -23.37
N ALA A 419 -21.00 23.33 -24.29
CA ALA A 419 -21.54 24.67 -24.53
C ALA A 419 -23.02 24.57 -24.98
N SER A 420 -23.92 25.19 -24.21
CA SER A 420 -25.37 25.19 -24.44
C SER A 420 -25.81 26.07 -25.60
#